data_AF-A0A9P6P9M7-F1
#
_entry.id   AF-A0A9P6P9M7-F1
#
_cell.length_a   1.000
_cell.length_b   1.000
_cell.length_c   1.000
_cell.angle_alpha   90.00
_cell.angle_beta   90.00
_cell.angle_gamma   90.00
#
_symmetry.space_group_name_H-M   'P 1'
#
loop_
_entity.id
_entity.type
_entity.pdbx_description
1 polymer ?
#
loop_
_entity_poly.entity_id
_entity_poly.type
_entity_poly.pdbx_seq_one_letter_code
_entity_poly.pdbx_strand_id
1 'polypeptide(L)'
;MSIDTLSVQAYNATHALPTPTSSPPPSSPQLKQSPSFLALSKPMVTKPLRKVSIIATFHKMIQDLDGRDKSLKFIQYLFKILLHHRLVNPKLWSPLTSQFSMTRKLLRLGHVIGPIRELAAGPSSVIESLILLNAIGNDLADDIYCIFKLGLVGPRLGKRAELVAYYCWFVGILVDLQSNFKTLRRLEKEQDEEKAFMTKVSIVKLLMDGIFCSCDIWQPSFANGVQAWAGFFSGSLSGYKLWQKCAKS
;
A
#
# COMPACT_ATOMS: atom_id res chain seq x y z
N MET A 1 -67.16 -3.01 16.36
CA MET A 1 -67.57 -3.97 17.40
C MET A 1 -66.31 -4.30 18.18
N SER A 2 -66.33 -4.13 19.50
CA SER A 2 -65.13 -4.19 20.37
C SER A 2 -65.09 -5.50 21.16
N ILE A 3 -64.22 -5.58 22.20
CA ILE A 3 -63.98 -6.72 23.13
C ILE A 3 -62.95 -7.72 22.52
N ASP A 4 -61.91 -8.20 23.22
CA ASP A 4 -61.48 -8.07 24.63
C ASP A 4 -60.24 -7.14 24.85
N THR A 5 -59.80 -6.59 26.00
CA THR A 5 -59.73 -6.93 27.46
C THR A 5 -58.67 -8.00 27.86
N LEU A 6 -57.89 -7.95 28.95
CA LEU A 6 -57.50 -6.97 30.00
C LEU A 6 -55.97 -6.66 29.87
N SER A 7 -55.18 -5.98 30.71
CA SER A 7 -55.23 -5.36 32.06
C SER A 7 -54.41 -4.02 32.05
N VAL A 8 -54.26 -3.10 33.02
CA VAL A 8 -54.29 -3.05 34.52
C VAL A 8 -53.02 -3.69 35.15
N GLN A 9 -52.27 -3.12 36.11
CA GLN A 9 -52.46 -2.05 37.12
C GLN A 9 -51.17 -1.16 37.22
N ALA A 10 -51.20 0.17 37.05
CA ALA A 10 -51.42 1.27 38.03
C ALA A 10 -50.19 1.65 38.91
N TYR A 11 -49.62 2.87 38.76
CA TYR A 11 -49.80 4.09 39.62
C TYR A 11 -48.96 4.14 40.93
N ASN A 12 -48.43 5.26 41.43
CA ASN A 12 -48.30 6.65 40.91
C ASN A 12 -47.14 7.42 41.61
N ALA A 13 -46.92 8.71 41.31
CA ALA A 13 -45.83 9.53 41.87
C ALA A 13 -46.29 10.81 42.64
N THR A 14 -45.48 11.27 43.60
CA THR A 14 -45.30 12.67 44.10
C THR A 14 -44.07 12.72 45.05
N HIS A 15 -43.06 13.59 44.96
CA HIS A 15 -42.94 15.07 45.08
C HIS A 15 -42.96 15.65 46.51
N ALA A 16 -41.78 16.05 47.04
CA ALA A 16 -41.60 16.89 48.24
C ALA A 16 -40.20 17.58 48.29
N LEU A 17 -40.15 18.81 48.82
CA LEU A 17 -39.00 19.74 49.03
C LEU A 17 -39.51 20.92 49.92
N PRO A 18 -38.71 21.83 50.53
CA PRO A 18 -37.23 21.94 50.64
C PRO A 18 -36.68 22.31 52.07
N THR A 19 -35.33 22.32 52.26
CA THR A 19 -34.47 23.22 53.14
C THR A 19 -34.76 23.40 54.67
N PRO A 20 -33.76 23.62 55.58
CA PRO A 20 -32.66 24.58 55.39
C PRO A 20 -31.26 24.34 56.02
N THR A 21 -30.32 25.16 55.52
CA THR A 21 -29.05 25.72 56.02
C THR A 21 -28.45 25.34 57.38
N SER A 22 -27.15 24.99 57.38
CA SER A 22 -26.14 25.41 58.37
C SER A 22 -24.71 25.35 57.77
N SER A 23 -23.74 26.11 58.31
CA SER A 23 -22.33 26.19 57.83
C SER A 23 -21.36 26.67 58.96
N PRO A 24 -20.05 26.89 58.71
CA PRO A 24 -18.95 26.05 59.16
C PRO A 24 -18.13 26.62 60.34
N PRO A 25 -17.13 25.89 60.86
CA PRO A 25 -15.77 26.45 60.96
C PRO A 25 -14.66 25.37 60.75
N PRO A 26 -13.36 25.63 61.06
CA PRO A 26 -12.45 26.44 60.26
C PRO A 26 -11.22 25.63 59.76
N SER A 27 -10.37 26.24 58.93
CA SER A 27 -9.15 25.63 58.37
C SER A 27 -7.91 25.72 59.29
N SER A 28 -6.91 24.86 59.04
CA SER A 28 -5.58 24.91 59.68
C SER A 28 -4.50 24.33 58.72
N PRO A 29 -3.20 24.66 58.90
CA PRO A 29 -2.26 24.73 57.78
C PRO A 29 -1.50 23.43 57.43
N GLN A 30 -0.75 23.52 56.30
CA GLN A 30 -0.01 22.43 55.66
C GLN A 30 1.03 21.72 56.54
N LEU A 31 1.32 20.46 56.18
CA LEU A 31 2.72 20.03 56.05
C LEU A 31 2.94 19.31 54.71
N LYS A 32 4.09 19.55 54.06
CA LYS A 32 4.45 18.91 52.78
C LYS A 32 4.98 17.50 53.04
N GLN A 33 4.46 16.51 52.30
CA GLN A 33 5.15 15.24 52.09
C GLN A 33 5.52 15.11 50.61
N SER A 34 6.80 14.91 50.33
CA SER A 34 7.34 14.73 48.98
C SER A 34 7.73 13.26 48.79
N PRO A 35 7.06 12.50 47.91
CA PRO A 35 7.46 11.13 47.59
C PRO A 35 8.77 11.12 46.79
N SER A 36 9.86 10.84 47.52
CA SER A 36 11.11 10.20 47.10
C SER A 36 11.37 9.99 45.60
N PHE A 37 12.52 10.51 45.14
CA PHE A 37 13.21 10.09 43.91
C PHE A 37 13.57 8.59 43.98
N LEU A 38 12.65 7.70 43.63
CA LEU A 38 12.89 6.26 43.50
C LEU A 38 11.89 5.62 42.52
N ALA A 39 11.66 6.28 41.38
CA ALA A 39 10.81 5.81 40.30
C ALA A 39 11.47 4.62 39.55
N LEU A 40 11.34 3.43 40.17
CA LEU A 40 11.58 2.08 39.66
C LEU A 40 11.94 2.01 38.17
N SER A 41 13.20 1.70 37.87
CA SER A 41 13.66 1.42 36.50
C SER A 41 12.81 0.30 35.89
N LYS A 42 11.97 0.63 34.90
CA LYS A 42 11.22 -0.38 34.14
C LYS A 42 12.21 -1.40 33.57
N PRO A 43 12.08 -2.70 33.89
CA PRO A 43 12.93 -3.70 33.26
C PRO A 43 12.71 -3.64 31.75
N MET A 44 13.79 -3.47 30.99
CA MET A 44 13.72 -3.43 29.55
C MET A 44 13.28 -4.83 29.08
N VAL A 45 12.01 -4.95 28.66
CA VAL A 45 11.50 -6.18 28.05
C VAL A 45 12.14 -6.31 26.68
N THR A 46 13.34 -6.88 26.66
CA THR A 46 14.06 -7.27 25.45
C THR A 46 13.24 -8.32 24.74
N LYS A 47 12.37 -7.88 23.80
CA LYS A 47 11.64 -8.75 22.89
C LYS A 47 12.64 -9.76 22.32
N PRO A 48 12.43 -11.08 22.47
CA PRO A 48 13.42 -12.06 22.04
C PRO A 48 13.70 -11.88 20.55
N LEU A 49 14.98 -11.78 20.20
CA LEU A 49 15.43 -11.64 18.80
C LEU A 49 15.11 -12.93 18.04
N ARG A 50 13.89 -13.00 17.51
CA ARG A 50 13.39 -14.07 16.64
C ARG A 50 14.36 -14.20 15.48
N LYS A 51 15.18 -15.27 15.47
CA LYS A 51 16.12 -15.55 14.37
C LYS A 51 15.32 -15.75 13.07
N VAL A 52 15.19 -14.68 12.29
CA VAL A 52 14.55 -14.73 10.98
C VAL A 52 15.42 -15.58 10.06
N SER A 53 14.96 -16.79 9.76
CA SER A 53 15.65 -17.64 8.78
C SER A 53 15.51 -17.01 7.40
N ILE A 54 16.61 -16.41 6.92
CA ILE A 54 16.71 -15.73 5.62
C ILE A 54 16.17 -16.62 4.50
N ILE A 55 16.52 -17.91 4.52
CA ILE A 55 16.06 -18.90 3.53
C ILE A 55 14.54 -19.10 3.62
N ALA A 56 13.96 -19.21 4.82
CA ALA A 56 12.52 -19.37 4.99
C ALA A 56 11.73 -18.11 4.57
N THR A 57 12.23 -16.91 4.88
CA THR A 57 11.62 -15.64 4.45
C THR A 57 11.72 -15.47 2.93
N PHE A 58 12.85 -15.83 2.31
CA PHE A 58 13.01 -15.83 0.86
C PHE A 58 12.10 -16.85 0.16
N HIS A 59 11.96 -18.06 0.72
CA HIS A 59 11.04 -19.08 0.23
C HIS A 59 9.58 -18.61 0.28
N LYS A 60 9.13 -18.05 1.43
CA LYS A 60 7.81 -17.40 1.54
C LYS A 60 7.60 -16.34 0.46
N MET A 61 8.60 -15.49 0.22
CA MET A 61 8.55 -14.41 -0.77
C MET A 61 8.43 -14.93 -2.22
N ILE A 62 9.09 -16.05 -2.55
CA ILE A 62 9.00 -16.68 -3.89
C ILE A 62 7.72 -17.50 -4.05
N GLN A 63 7.15 -18.04 -2.97
CA GLN A 63 5.86 -18.73 -3.05
C GLN A 63 4.73 -17.79 -3.47
N ASP A 64 4.70 -16.55 -2.97
CA ASP A 64 3.73 -15.51 -3.33
C ASP A 64 3.87 -15.03 -4.79
N LEU A 65 2.75 -14.93 -5.52
CA LEU A 65 2.71 -14.39 -6.90
C LEU A 65 3.22 -12.95 -6.95
N ASP A 66 2.87 -12.16 -5.93
CA ASP A 66 3.22 -10.74 -5.85
C ASP A 66 4.75 -10.58 -5.73
N GLY A 67 5.38 -11.46 -4.95
CA GLY A 67 6.83 -11.57 -4.78
C GLY A 67 7.58 -12.10 -5.99
N ARG A 68 6.95 -12.96 -6.82
CA ARG A 68 7.50 -13.33 -8.14
C ARG A 68 7.56 -12.12 -9.08
N ASP A 69 6.50 -11.29 -9.18
CA ASP A 69 6.56 -10.05 -9.99
C ASP A 69 7.63 -9.08 -9.49
N LYS A 70 7.76 -8.87 -8.18
CA LYS A 70 8.80 -7.94 -7.65
C LYS A 70 10.22 -8.49 -7.84
N SER A 71 10.43 -9.79 -7.64
CA SER A 71 11.72 -10.45 -7.88
C SER A 71 12.12 -10.38 -9.36
N LEU A 72 11.19 -10.69 -10.26
CA LEU A 72 11.40 -10.57 -11.70
C LEU A 72 11.63 -9.11 -12.12
N LYS A 73 10.96 -8.13 -11.49
CA LYS A 73 11.21 -6.69 -11.74
C LYS A 73 12.64 -6.33 -11.36
N PHE A 74 13.07 -6.69 -10.15
CA PHE A 74 14.44 -6.45 -9.68
C PHE A 74 15.49 -7.04 -10.63
N ILE A 75 15.35 -8.31 -10.99
CA ILE A 75 16.28 -9.01 -11.91
C ILE A 75 16.27 -8.39 -13.31
N GLN A 76 15.09 -8.11 -13.87
CA GLN A 76 14.92 -7.45 -15.17
C GLN A 76 15.67 -6.11 -15.23
N TYR A 77 15.53 -5.28 -14.18
CA TYR A 77 16.10 -3.95 -14.17
C TYR A 77 17.59 -3.91 -13.82
N LEU A 78 18.07 -4.84 -12.99
CA LEU A 78 19.50 -5.09 -12.80
C LEU A 78 20.18 -5.40 -14.14
N PHE A 79 19.62 -6.33 -14.93
CA PHE A 79 20.18 -6.64 -16.25
C PHE A 79 20.06 -5.50 -17.26
N LYS A 80 18.99 -4.67 -17.21
CA LYS A 80 18.92 -3.44 -18.02
C LYS A 80 20.04 -2.44 -17.67
N ILE A 81 20.42 -2.29 -16.40
CA ILE A 81 21.57 -1.46 -15.98
C ILE A 81 22.88 -2.05 -16.52
N LEU A 82 23.11 -3.35 -16.35
CA LEU A 82 24.32 -4.02 -16.87
C LEU A 82 24.44 -3.90 -18.41
N LEU A 83 23.32 -3.99 -19.13
CA LEU A 83 23.25 -3.75 -20.57
C LEU A 83 23.56 -2.29 -20.95
N HIS A 84 23.00 -1.32 -20.21
CA HIS A 84 23.24 0.10 -20.43
C HIS A 84 24.73 0.48 -20.30
N HIS A 85 25.39 -0.05 -19.27
CA HIS A 85 26.84 0.12 -19.08
C HIS A 85 27.71 -0.86 -19.89
N ARG A 86 27.12 -1.65 -20.80
CA ARG A 86 27.80 -2.64 -21.67
C ARG A 86 28.62 -3.71 -20.92
N LEU A 87 28.31 -3.97 -19.66
CA LEU A 87 28.99 -4.94 -18.80
C LEU A 87 28.65 -6.39 -19.13
N VAL A 88 27.62 -6.63 -19.96
CA VAL A 88 27.16 -7.96 -20.38
C VAL A 88 26.80 -7.99 -21.86
N ASN A 89 26.94 -9.15 -22.51
CA ASN A 89 26.73 -9.32 -23.95
C ASN A 89 25.25 -9.07 -24.36
N PRO A 90 24.94 -8.05 -25.17
CA PRO A 90 23.56 -7.69 -25.51
C PRO A 90 22.81 -8.79 -26.27
N LYS A 91 23.51 -9.63 -27.05
CA LYS A 91 22.88 -10.72 -27.83
C LYS A 91 22.23 -11.78 -26.92
N LEU A 92 22.79 -12.01 -25.73
CA LEU A 92 22.29 -13.02 -24.78
C LEU A 92 21.30 -12.42 -23.78
N TRP A 93 21.63 -11.26 -23.21
CA TRP A 93 20.89 -10.70 -22.08
C TRP A 93 19.69 -9.83 -22.49
N SER A 94 19.71 -9.20 -23.66
CA SER A 94 18.55 -8.40 -24.12
C SER A 94 17.29 -9.25 -24.31
N PRO A 95 17.34 -10.43 -24.99
CA PRO A 95 16.17 -11.33 -25.06
C PRO A 95 15.66 -11.75 -23.68
N LEU A 96 16.57 -12.08 -22.74
CA LEU A 96 16.19 -12.52 -21.40
C LEU A 96 15.46 -11.42 -20.60
N THR A 97 15.90 -10.16 -20.69
CA THR A 97 15.17 -9.04 -20.05
C THR A 97 13.78 -8.81 -20.64
N SER A 98 13.59 -9.10 -21.94
CA SER A 98 12.27 -9.09 -22.58
C SER A 98 11.39 -10.23 -22.07
N GLN A 99 11.95 -11.43 -21.89
CA GLN A 99 11.22 -12.57 -21.33
C GLN A 99 10.78 -12.31 -19.89
N PHE A 100 11.66 -11.82 -19.00
CA PHE A 100 11.25 -11.41 -17.65
C PHE A 100 10.13 -10.35 -17.67
N SER A 101 10.17 -9.42 -18.63
CA SER A 101 9.07 -8.44 -18.81
C SER A 101 7.75 -9.09 -19.21
N MET A 102 7.80 -10.16 -20.00
CA MET A 102 6.62 -10.88 -20.48
C MET A 102 6.05 -11.81 -19.40
N THR A 103 6.91 -12.56 -18.69
CA THR A 103 6.52 -13.38 -17.54
C THR A 103 5.79 -12.53 -16.48
N ARG A 104 6.26 -11.29 -16.24
CA ARG A 104 5.60 -10.38 -15.29
C ARG A 104 4.21 -9.93 -15.72
N LYS A 105 3.94 -9.78 -17.01
CA LYS A 105 2.59 -9.51 -17.52
C LYS A 105 1.69 -10.74 -17.42
N LEU A 106 2.22 -11.92 -17.75
CA LEU A 106 1.48 -13.17 -17.61
C LEU A 106 1.14 -13.48 -16.14
N LEU A 107 2.04 -13.18 -15.19
CA LEU A 107 1.77 -13.23 -13.75
C LEU A 107 0.76 -12.18 -13.27
N ARG A 108 0.41 -11.20 -14.10
CA ARG A 108 -0.58 -10.17 -13.81
C ARG A 108 -1.93 -10.39 -14.49
N LEU A 109 -2.03 -11.35 -15.41
CA LEU A 109 -3.22 -11.59 -16.22
C LEU A 109 -4.44 -11.82 -15.31
N GLY A 110 -5.48 -11.00 -15.47
CA GLY A 110 -6.73 -11.10 -14.70
C GLY A 110 -6.77 -10.35 -13.36
N HIS A 111 -5.79 -9.48 -13.02
CA HIS A 111 -5.88 -8.65 -11.80
C HIS A 111 -7.14 -7.79 -11.74
N VAL A 112 -7.70 -7.43 -12.91
CA VAL A 112 -8.96 -6.70 -13.10
C VAL A 112 -10.13 -7.22 -12.26
N ILE A 113 -10.13 -8.51 -11.89
CA ILE A 113 -11.15 -9.14 -11.03
C ILE A 113 -11.22 -8.49 -9.64
N GLY A 114 -10.08 -8.00 -9.09
CA GLY A 114 -10.03 -7.31 -7.80
C GLY A 114 -10.82 -5.99 -7.82
N PRO A 115 -10.42 -5.01 -8.65
CA PRO A 115 -11.16 -3.76 -8.83
C PRO A 115 -12.62 -3.94 -9.25
N ILE A 116 -12.96 -4.95 -10.07
CA ILE A 116 -14.35 -5.29 -10.41
C ILE A 116 -15.14 -5.70 -9.16
N ARG A 117 -14.57 -6.56 -8.30
CA ARG A 117 -15.22 -7.00 -7.06
C ARG A 117 -15.41 -5.86 -6.07
N GLU A 118 -14.44 -4.96 -5.94
CA GLU A 118 -14.53 -3.78 -5.07
C GLU A 118 -15.58 -2.79 -5.59
N LEU A 119 -15.66 -2.57 -6.91
CA LEU A 119 -16.72 -1.76 -7.52
C LEU A 119 -18.11 -2.38 -7.35
N ALA A 120 -18.22 -3.71 -7.47
CA ALA A 120 -19.47 -4.45 -7.27
C ALA A 120 -19.92 -4.52 -5.80
N ALA A 121 -19.03 -4.28 -4.84
CA ALA A 121 -19.35 -4.23 -3.41
C ALA A 121 -20.03 -2.91 -2.98
N GLY A 122 -20.05 -1.89 -3.84
CA GLY A 122 -20.62 -0.58 -3.54
C GLY A 122 -19.60 0.38 -2.93
N PRO A 123 -18.80 1.11 -3.75
CA PRO A 123 -17.86 2.10 -3.26
C PRO A 123 -18.57 3.25 -2.50
N SER A 124 -17.88 3.80 -1.50
CA SER A 124 -18.39 4.82 -0.58
C SER A 124 -18.57 6.20 -1.23
N SER A 125 -17.92 6.46 -2.37
CA SER A 125 -17.93 7.76 -3.03
C SER A 125 -17.71 7.66 -4.55
N VAL A 126 -18.21 8.65 -5.30
CA VAL A 126 -18.00 8.74 -6.75
C VAL A 126 -16.51 8.82 -7.12
N ILE A 127 -15.68 9.42 -6.26
CA ILE A 127 -14.23 9.51 -6.47
C ILE A 127 -13.60 8.11 -6.39
N GLU A 128 -14.03 7.29 -5.43
CA GLU A 128 -13.60 5.89 -5.30
C GLU A 128 -14.05 5.06 -6.50
N SER A 129 -15.29 5.24 -6.98
CA SER A 129 -15.78 4.62 -8.23
C SER A 129 -14.91 4.98 -9.45
N LEU A 130 -14.45 6.23 -9.57
CA LEU A 130 -13.59 6.67 -10.67
C LEU A 130 -12.17 6.12 -10.56
N ILE A 131 -11.63 6.00 -9.34
CA ILE A 131 -10.32 5.35 -9.10
C ILE A 131 -10.38 3.87 -9.47
N LEU A 132 -11.43 3.17 -9.03
CA LEU A 132 -11.67 1.76 -9.38
C LEU A 132 -11.87 1.58 -10.89
N LEU A 133 -12.63 2.47 -11.55
CA LEU A 133 -12.80 2.42 -13.01
C LEU A 133 -11.48 2.65 -13.77
N ASN A 134 -10.60 3.54 -13.28
CA ASN A 134 -9.26 3.71 -13.84
C ASN A 134 -8.37 2.46 -13.61
N ALA A 135 -8.50 1.78 -12.47
CA ALA A 135 -7.80 0.52 -12.21
C ALA A 135 -8.30 -0.62 -13.13
N ILE A 136 -9.62 -0.74 -13.32
CA ILE A 136 -10.23 -1.68 -14.27
C ILE A 136 -9.72 -1.39 -15.70
N GLY A 137 -9.70 -0.11 -16.11
CA GLY A 137 -9.19 0.32 -17.41
C GLY A 137 -7.70 0.03 -17.60
N ASN A 138 -6.89 0.22 -16.55
CA ASN A 138 -5.47 -0.13 -16.54
C ASN A 138 -5.26 -1.63 -16.78
N ASP A 139 -5.87 -2.46 -15.93
CA ASP A 139 -5.59 -3.90 -15.90
C ASP A 139 -6.13 -4.59 -17.16
N LEU A 140 -7.31 -4.19 -17.64
CA LEU A 140 -7.85 -4.65 -18.92
C LEU A 140 -6.96 -4.27 -20.12
N ALA A 141 -6.34 -3.08 -20.08
CA ALA A 141 -5.43 -2.63 -21.12
C ALA A 141 -4.08 -3.38 -21.09
N ASP A 142 -3.51 -3.61 -19.90
CA ASP A 142 -2.26 -4.40 -19.76
C ASP A 142 -2.49 -5.88 -20.12
N ASP A 143 -3.69 -6.44 -19.84
CA ASP A 143 -4.12 -7.78 -20.26
C ASP A 143 -4.29 -7.88 -21.79
N ILE A 144 -5.01 -6.95 -22.44
CA ILE A 144 -5.12 -6.89 -23.91
C ILE A 144 -3.73 -6.75 -24.55
N TYR A 145 -2.84 -5.96 -23.92
CA TYR A 145 -1.48 -5.79 -24.39
C TYR A 145 -0.62 -7.06 -24.21
N CYS A 146 -0.82 -7.81 -23.12
CA CYS A 146 -0.23 -9.12 -22.90
C CYS A 146 -0.69 -10.13 -23.98
N ILE A 147 -1.99 -10.19 -24.27
CA ILE A 147 -2.58 -11.07 -25.28
C ILE A 147 -2.07 -10.71 -26.70
N PHE A 148 -1.85 -9.43 -27.00
CA PHE A 148 -1.15 -9.01 -28.23
C PHE A 148 0.29 -9.54 -28.29
N LYS A 149 1.06 -9.48 -27.20
CA LYS A 149 2.43 -10.01 -27.16
C LYS A 149 2.51 -11.54 -27.28
N LEU A 150 1.42 -12.25 -27.00
CA LEU A 150 1.25 -13.68 -27.32
C LEU A 150 0.85 -13.95 -28.78
N GLY A 151 0.65 -12.91 -29.61
CA GLY A 151 0.29 -13.02 -31.02
C GLY A 151 -1.21 -13.21 -31.30
N LEU A 152 -2.06 -13.20 -30.27
CA LEU A 152 -3.49 -13.52 -30.37
C LEU A 152 -4.38 -12.34 -30.78
N VAL A 153 -3.85 -11.10 -30.77
CA VAL A 153 -4.58 -9.86 -31.05
C VAL A 153 -3.82 -9.00 -32.06
N GLY A 154 -4.53 -8.25 -32.91
CA GLY A 154 -3.92 -7.44 -33.96
C GLY A 154 -3.10 -6.24 -33.42
N PRO A 155 -2.00 -5.84 -34.10
CA PRO A 155 -1.06 -4.84 -33.60
C PRO A 155 -1.63 -3.42 -33.43
N ARG A 156 -2.75 -3.10 -34.11
CA ARG A 156 -3.46 -1.82 -33.93
C ARG A 156 -4.14 -1.71 -32.55
N LEU A 157 -4.65 -2.82 -32.02
CA LEU A 157 -5.23 -2.87 -30.68
C LEU A 157 -4.13 -2.94 -29.62
N GLY A 158 -3.14 -3.82 -29.80
CA GLY A 158 -2.02 -3.98 -28.88
C GLY A 158 -1.28 -2.67 -28.56
N LYS A 159 -0.92 -1.88 -29.58
CA LYS A 159 -0.25 -0.57 -29.38
C LYS A 159 -1.14 0.49 -28.73
N ARG A 160 -2.46 0.42 -28.93
CA ARG A 160 -3.41 1.33 -28.25
C ARG A 160 -3.59 0.94 -26.78
N ALA A 161 -3.68 -0.36 -26.51
CA ALA A 161 -3.78 -0.89 -25.15
C ALA A 161 -2.52 -0.58 -24.32
N GLU A 162 -1.32 -0.75 -24.90
CA GLU A 162 -0.05 -0.31 -24.30
C GLU A 162 -0.08 1.17 -23.86
N LEU A 163 -0.51 2.07 -24.75
CA LEU A 163 -0.60 3.49 -24.46
C LEU A 163 -1.65 3.83 -23.38
N VAL A 164 -2.83 3.19 -23.43
CA VAL A 164 -3.89 3.36 -22.43
C VAL A 164 -3.44 2.88 -21.05
N ALA A 165 -2.80 1.71 -20.97
CA ALA A 165 -2.24 1.20 -19.72
C ALA A 165 -1.23 2.18 -19.11
N TYR A 166 -0.34 2.77 -19.91
CA TYR A 166 0.59 3.79 -19.39
C TYR A 166 -0.12 5.01 -18.78
N TYR A 167 -1.14 5.57 -19.45
CA TYR A 167 -1.86 6.72 -18.90
C TYR A 167 -2.69 6.36 -17.65
N CYS A 168 -3.38 5.22 -17.64
CA CYS A 168 -4.15 4.78 -16.47
C CYS A 168 -3.24 4.42 -15.29
N TRP A 169 -2.07 3.80 -15.54
CA TRP A 169 -1.06 3.56 -14.52
C TRP A 169 -0.48 4.86 -13.95
N PHE A 170 -0.20 5.85 -14.80
CA PHE A 170 0.28 7.17 -14.37
C PHE A 170 -0.72 7.89 -13.47
N VAL A 171 -2.01 7.89 -13.83
CA VAL A 171 -3.10 8.42 -12.98
C VAL A 171 -3.16 7.66 -11.65
N GLY A 172 -3.06 6.33 -11.68
CA GLY A 172 -2.99 5.48 -10.48
C GLY A 172 -1.83 5.86 -9.55
N ILE A 173 -0.64 6.07 -10.09
CA ILE A 173 0.55 6.50 -9.33
C ILE A 173 0.30 7.85 -8.63
N LEU A 174 -0.35 8.82 -9.29
CA LEU A 174 -0.66 10.12 -8.69
C LEU A 174 -1.67 10.00 -7.53
N VAL A 175 -2.70 9.16 -7.67
CA VAL A 175 -3.69 8.87 -6.63
C VAL A 175 -3.02 8.17 -5.43
N ASP A 176 -2.25 7.11 -5.69
CA ASP A 176 -1.47 6.38 -4.67
C ASP A 176 -0.52 7.31 -3.92
N LEU A 177 0.19 8.19 -4.64
CA LEU A 177 1.16 9.13 -4.08
C LEU A 177 0.45 10.15 -3.17
N GLN A 178 -0.69 10.71 -3.61
CA GLN A 178 -1.48 11.62 -2.78
C GLN A 178 -2.03 10.92 -1.52
N SER A 179 -2.46 9.66 -1.66
CA SER A 179 -2.91 8.83 -0.54
C SER A 179 -1.79 8.61 0.48
N ASN A 180 -0.62 8.13 0.04
CA ASN A 180 0.54 7.89 0.90
C ASN A 180 1.03 9.18 1.59
N PHE A 181 1.00 10.34 0.93
CA PHE A 181 1.33 11.63 1.58
C PHE A 181 0.31 12.01 2.68
N LYS A 182 -0.99 11.75 2.48
CA LYS A 182 -2.01 11.94 3.54
C LYS A 182 -1.76 10.99 4.72
N THR A 183 -1.48 9.71 4.44
CA THR A 183 -1.15 8.71 5.46
C THR A 183 0.08 9.11 6.26
N LEU A 184 1.14 9.57 5.60
CA LEU A 184 2.38 9.98 6.26
C LEU A 184 2.14 11.14 7.25
N ARG A 185 1.46 12.19 6.81
CA ARG A 185 1.12 13.35 7.67
C ARG A 185 0.23 12.99 8.86
N ARG A 186 -0.45 11.85 8.83
CA ARG A 186 -1.21 11.30 9.97
C ARG A 186 -0.28 10.53 10.92
N LEU A 187 0.53 9.63 10.38
CA LEU A 187 1.48 8.83 11.16
C LEU A 187 2.53 9.68 11.89
N GLU A 188 2.96 10.80 11.29
CA GLU A 188 3.87 11.76 11.93
C GLU A 188 3.23 12.52 13.10
N LYS A 189 1.88 12.62 13.16
CA LYS A 189 1.15 13.11 14.35
C LYS A 189 0.90 12.00 15.38
N GLU A 190 0.72 10.77 14.90
CA GLU A 190 0.53 9.56 15.72
C GLU A 190 1.86 9.05 16.35
N GLN A 191 3.00 9.68 16.01
CA GLN A 191 4.37 9.30 16.40
C GLN A 191 4.76 7.84 16.08
N ASP A 192 4.11 7.24 15.08
CA ASP A 192 4.41 5.89 14.62
C ASP A 192 5.56 5.91 13.60
N GLU A 193 6.79 6.01 14.10
CA GLU A 193 7.99 6.10 13.27
C GLU A 193 8.17 4.91 12.31
N GLU A 194 7.80 3.70 12.74
CA GLU A 194 7.95 2.48 11.95
C GLU A 194 7.01 2.48 10.73
N LYS A 195 5.73 2.79 10.93
CA LYS A 195 4.80 2.94 9.81
C LYS A 195 5.15 4.17 8.98
N ALA A 196 5.53 5.30 9.58
CA ALA A 196 5.92 6.50 8.86
C ALA A 196 7.12 6.24 7.94
N PHE A 197 8.13 5.50 8.39
CA PHE A 197 9.26 5.06 7.56
C PHE A 197 8.80 4.18 6.39
N MET A 198 7.93 3.20 6.64
CA MET A 198 7.40 2.33 5.57
C MET A 198 6.50 3.07 4.57
N THR A 199 5.83 4.14 4.99
CA THR A 199 5.13 5.07 4.09
C THR A 199 6.12 5.93 3.29
N LYS A 200 7.21 6.45 3.89
CA LYS A 200 8.28 7.16 3.17
C LYS A 200 8.93 6.27 2.10
N VAL A 201 9.23 5.01 2.41
CA VAL A 201 9.69 3.99 1.44
C VAL A 201 8.67 3.80 0.30
N SER A 202 7.38 3.78 0.61
CA SER A 202 6.30 3.64 -0.38
C SER A 202 6.18 4.86 -1.30
N ILE A 203 6.36 6.08 -0.76
CA ILE A 203 6.41 7.34 -1.52
C ILE A 203 7.59 7.34 -2.49
N VAL A 204 8.80 7.01 -2.03
CA VAL A 204 9.99 6.96 -2.91
C VAL A 204 9.83 5.89 -4.00
N LYS A 205 9.28 4.72 -3.68
CA LYS A 205 8.90 3.69 -4.68
C LYS A 205 7.97 4.27 -5.74
N LEU A 206 6.92 5.00 -5.34
CA LEU A 206 5.93 5.58 -6.25
C LEU A 206 6.52 6.70 -7.12
N LEU A 207 7.41 7.54 -6.58
CA LEU A 207 8.14 8.53 -7.36
C LEU A 207 9.03 7.87 -8.43
N MET A 208 9.71 6.78 -8.09
CA MET A 208 10.49 6.00 -9.05
C MET A 208 9.61 5.34 -10.13
N ASP A 209 8.45 4.77 -9.77
CA ASP A 209 7.49 4.26 -10.76
C ASP A 209 6.87 5.39 -11.62
N GLY A 210 6.70 6.60 -11.06
CA GLY A 210 6.26 7.79 -11.80
C GLY A 210 7.27 8.26 -12.84
N ILE A 211 8.55 8.36 -12.48
CA ILE A 211 9.66 8.65 -13.41
C ILE A 211 9.76 7.58 -14.48
N PHE A 212 9.62 6.30 -14.09
CA PHE A 212 9.60 5.16 -15.01
C PHE A 212 8.49 5.29 -16.06
N CYS A 213 7.24 5.47 -15.61
CA CYS A 213 6.08 5.56 -16.50
C CYS A 213 6.11 6.83 -17.37
N SER A 214 6.66 7.93 -16.85
CA SER A 214 6.94 9.15 -17.64
C SER A 214 7.86 8.87 -18.83
N CYS A 215 8.86 7.98 -18.67
CA CYS A 215 9.77 7.60 -19.75
C CYS A 215 9.05 6.77 -20.84
N ASP A 216 8.08 5.93 -20.48
CA ASP A 216 7.28 5.16 -21.44
C ASP A 216 6.30 6.06 -22.24
N ILE A 217 5.73 7.09 -21.60
CA ILE A 217 4.81 8.05 -22.21
C ILE A 217 5.53 9.04 -23.16
N TRP A 218 6.58 9.72 -22.68
CA TRP A 218 7.23 10.81 -23.42
C TRP A 218 8.48 10.42 -24.20
N GLN A 219 9.05 9.24 -23.94
CA GLN A 219 10.18 8.63 -24.67
C GLN A 219 11.36 9.59 -24.98
N PRO A 220 11.88 10.36 -24.00
CA PRO A 220 13.04 11.23 -24.21
C PRO A 220 14.30 10.42 -24.58
N SER A 221 15.28 11.07 -25.20
CA SER A 221 16.52 10.42 -25.68
C SER A 221 17.30 9.65 -24.60
N PHE A 222 17.21 10.08 -23.34
CA PHE A 222 17.83 9.43 -22.18
C PHE A 222 16.96 8.35 -21.50
N ALA A 223 15.73 8.10 -21.99
CA ALA A 223 14.73 7.23 -21.35
C ALA A 223 15.30 5.87 -20.96
N ASN A 224 16.05 5.21 -21.85
CA ASN A 224 16.60 3.86 -21.60
C ASN A 224 17.45 3.77 -20.31
N GLY A 225 18.24 4.79 -20.01
CA GLY A 225 19.09 4.82 -18.80
C GLY A 225 18.27 5.16 -17.55
N VAL A 226 17.45 6.20 -17.61
CA VAL A 226 16.60 6.63 -16.48
C VAL A 226 15.57 5.56 -16.11
N GLN A 227 14.93 4.95 -17.10
CA GLN A 227 13.98 3.84 -16.91
C GLN A 227 14.67 2.60 -16.32
N ALA A 228 15.93 2.32 -16.68
CA ALA A 228 16.70 1.22 -16.09
C ALA A 228 16.90 1.41 -14.58
N TRP A 229 17.39 2.59 -14.17
CA TRP A 229 17.62 2.93 -12.76
C TRP A 229 16.32 3.07 -11.96
N ALA A 230 15.31 3.79 -12.49
CA ALA A 230 14.02 3.98 -11.82
C ALA A 230 13.30 2.63 -11.60
N GLY A 231 13.30 1.74 -12.59
CA GLY A 231 12.72 0.40 -12.48
C GLY A 231 13.46 -0.50 -11.49
N PHE A 232 14.79 -0.34 -11.37
CA PHE A 232 15.61 -1.06 -10.39
C PHE A 232 15.33 -0.58 -8.97
N PHE A 233 15.30 0.74 -8.73
CA PHE A 233 15.01 1.29 -7.41
C PHE A 233 13.59 0.99 -6.96
N SER A 234 12.57 1.17 -7.80
CA SER A 234 11.19 0.85 -7.42
C SER A 234 10.96 -0.66 -7.23
N GLY A 235 11.66 -1.51 -8.00
CA GLY A 235 11.72 -2.96 -7.78
C GLY A 235 12.33 -3.31 -6.43
N SER A 236 13.50 -2.74 -6.12
CA SER A 236 14.23 -2.95 -4.85
C SER A 236 13.42 -2.52 -3.63
N LEU A 237 12.82 -1.33 -3.66
CA LEU A 237 11.99 -0.81 -2.56
C LEU A 237 10.70 -1.62 -2.37
N SER A 238 10.11 -2.13 -3.46
CA SER A 238 8.97 -3.05 -3.40
C SER A 238 9.36 -4.40 -2.79
N GLY A 239 10.51 -4.95 -3.18
CA GLY A 239 11.07 -6.17 -2.62
C GLY A 239 11.38 -6.03 -1.12
N TYR A 240 11.97 -4.91 -0.70
CA TYR A 240 12.22 -4.59 0.71
C TYR A 240 10.91 -4.52 1.54
N LYS A 241 9.86 -3.89 0.99
CA LYS A 241 8.53 -3.81 1.65
C LYS A 241 7.90 -5.20 1.83
N LEU A 242 8.03 -6.07 0.84
CA LEU A 242 7.56 -7.45 0.92
C LEU A 242 8.42 -8.30 1.88
N TRP A 243 9.75 -8.15 1.85
CA TRP A 243 10.67 -8.81 2.77
C TRP A 243 10.32 -8.51 4.24
N GLN A 244 10.05 -7.24 4.58
CA GLN A 244 9.58 -6.87 5.91
C GLN A 244 8.26 -7.57 6.28
N LYS A 245 7.27 -7.63 5.37
CA LYS A 245 5.99 -8.34 5.57
C LYS A 245 6.23 -9.83 5.85
N CYS A 246 7.10 -10.48 5.09
CA CYS A 246 7.44 -11.91 5.25
C CYS A 246 8.33 -12.22 6.46
N ALA A 247 9.12 -11.26 6.96
CA ALA A 247 9.96 -11.40 8.15
C ALA A 247 9.17 -11.22 9.46
N LYS A 248 8.10 -10.42 9.43
CA LYS A 248 7.20 -10.15 10.58
C LYS A 248 6.13 -11.23 10.82
N SER A 249 5.96 -12.15 9.87
CA SER A 249 5.00 -13.28 9.91
C SER A 249 5.69 -14.60 10.24
#